data_AF-A0AA39E076-F1
#
_entry.id   AF-A0AA39E076-F1
#
_cell.length_a   1.000
_cell.length_b   1.000
_cell.length_c   1.000
_cell.angle_alpha   90.00
_cell.angle_beta   90.00
_cell.angle_gamma   90.00
#
_symmetry.space_group_name_H-M   'P 1'
#
loop_
_entity.id
_entity.type
_entity.pdbx_description
1 polymer ?
#
loop_
_entity_poly.entity_id
_entity_poly.type
_entity_poly.pdbx_seq_one_letter_code
_entity_poly.pdbx_strand_id
1 'polypeptide(L)'
;MGTSATTFSAAGSLCRPFSCILFSKQPPTASFLLHHHHHHLHHPFPLKVRNDSNRRTAEVSIESERSEADKIVDGMDFGELCNEFECISSPLVESTARQLARDILELREGNRALGTFAVSVKYKDPVRSFTGREKYKRRLWVTDALDDPSVTVQEMVMLSTSVLSIKWTIKGKPKSLLASIGGDLIIRVNSQFTLNQISGQVIEHEEFWDLSASSAIAQAYFWASRRLFAATEAGKDFADSVKNWGGRLSTEKENLEIYPDPSGDPTKFFQRDDSFQRDLYQIALFLAVLYFVVQFLRTTL
;
A
#
# COMPACT_ATOMS: atom_id res chain seq x y z
N MET A 1 -49.66 -43.78 -24.59
CA MET A 1 -49.43 -42.82 -25.68
C MET A 1 -47.98 -43.02 -26.11
N GLY A 2 -47.73 -43.95 -27.03
CA GLY A 2 -47.33 -43.67 -28.43
C GLY A 2 -45.81 -43.54 -28.52
N THR A 3 -45.06 -44.62 -28.82
CA THR A 3 -44.46 -44.97 -30.17
C THR A 3 -43.39 -43.97 -30.62
N SER A 4 -42.17 -44.26 -31.07
CA SER A 4 -41.42 -45.48 -31.48
C SER A 4 -39.92 -45.07 -31.59
N ALA A 5 -38.95 -45.94 -31.28
CA ALA A 5 -37.98 -46.61 -32.19
C ALA A 5 -37.35 -45.72 -33.29
N THR A 6 -36.06 -45.74 -33.63
CA THR A 6 -35.18 -46.91 -33.83
C THR A 6 -33.71 -46.47 -33.96
N THR A 7 -32.83 -47.34 -33.49
CA THR A 7 -31.37 -47.48 -33.66
C THR A 7 -30.90 -47.60 -35.12
N PHE A 8 -29.64 -47.27 -35.41
CA PHE A 8 -28.82 -48.02 -36.38
C PHE A 8 -27.31 -47.96 -36.08
N SER A 9 -26.66 -49.08 -36.39
CA SER A 9 -25.34 -49.57 -35.96
C SER A 9 -24.12 -49.09 -36.75
N ALA A 10 -22.97 -49.38 -36.12
CA ALA A 10 -21.57 -49.37 -36.51
C ALA A 10 -21.15 -49.86 -37.92
N ALA A 11 -20.03 -49.28 -38.38
CA ALA A 11 -18.89 -49.87 -39.09
C ALA A 11 -17.69 -48.93 -38.79
N GLY A 12 -16.44 -49.30 -38.51
CA GLY A 12 -15.63 -50.45 -38.89
C GLY A 12 -14.43 -49.96 -39.72
N SER A 13 -13.20 -50.13 -39.19
CA SER A 13 -11.94 -50.39 -39.94
C SER A 13 -10.84 -49.30 -40.11
N LEU A 14 -9.67 -49.63 -39.52
CA LEU A 14 -8.27 -49.63 -40.01
C LEU A 14 -7.36 -48.38 -40.19
N CYS A 15 -6.26 -48.42 -39.40
CA CYS A 15 -4.83 -48.44 -39.76
C CYS A 15 -4.14 -47.39 -40.68
N ARG A 16 -3.25 -46.60 -40.02
CA ARG A 16 -1.77 -46.45 -40.23
C ARG A 16 -1.18 -45.53 -41.35
N PRO A 17 0.11 -45.13 -41.22
CA PRO A 17 0.64 -43.77 -41.48
C PRO A 17 1.62 -43.67 -42.67
N PHE A 18 2.02 -42.43 -43.02
CA PHE A 18 3.20 -42.08 -43.84
C PHE A 18 3.68 -40.67 -43.46
N SER A 19 4.89 -40.18 -43.75
CA SER A 19 6.28 -40.63 -43.79
C SER A 19 7.07 -39.40 -44.29
N CYS A 20 8.30 -39.20 -43.83
CA CYS A 20 9.20 -38.10 -44.22
C CYS A 20 9.73 -38.27 -45.66
N ILE A 21 9.92 -37.16 -46.41
CA ILE A 21 10.92 -37.07 -47.50
C ILE A 21 11.58 -35.68 -47.51
N LEU A 22 12.93 -35.70 -47.54
CA LEU A 22 13.91 -34.62 -47.74
C LEU A 22 13.87 -34.04 -49.16
N PHE A 23 14.21 -32.75 -49.34
CA PHE A 23 15.03 -32.32 -50.48
C PHE A 23 15.93 -31.12 -50.14
N SER A 24 17.18 -31.27 -50.54
CA SER A 24 18.34 -30.37 -50.43
C SER A 24 18.31 -29.26 -51.49
N LYS A 25 18.81 -28.05 -51.12
CA LYS A 25 19.71 -27.21 -51.94
C LYS A 25 20.17 -25.95 -51.19
N GLN A 26 21.49 -25.78 -51.07
CA GLN A 26 22.26 -24.56 -50.74
C GLN A 26 22.68 -23.83 -52.04
N PRO A 27 23.46 -22.71 -52.08
CA PRO A 27 23.81 -21.62 -51.12
C PRO A 27 23.58 -20.20 -51.81
N PRO A 28 24.20 -19.02 -51.48
CA PRO A 28 25.33 -18.73 -50.58
C PRO A 28 25.36 -17.43 -49.72
N THR A 29 26.23 -17.53 -48.70
CA THR A 29 27.10 -16.52 -48.03
C THR A 29 26.74 -15.02 -47.98
N ALA A 30 26.64 -14.49 -46.77
CA ALA A 30 27.34 -13.28 -46.34
C ALA A 30 27.54 -13.28 -44.82
N SER A 31 28.77 -13.00 -44.40
CA SER A 31 29.32 -13.12 -43.06
C SER A 31 29.25 -11.78 -42.34
N PHE A 32 28.73 -11.72 -41.11
CA PHE A 32 29.09 -10.68 -40.12
C PHE A 32 28.87 -11.24 -38.71
N LEU A 33 29.95 -11.68 -38.05
CA LEU A 33 29.99 -11.91 -36.61
C LEU A 33 30.72 -10.71 -35.97
N LEU A 34 29.98 -9.91 -35.21
CA LEU A 34 30.55 -8.97 -34.24
C LEU A 34 30.68 -9.71 -32.90
N HIS A 35 31.92 -9.93 -32.48
CA HIS A 35 32.30 -10.40 -31.16
C HIS A 35 31.99 -9.31 -30.12
N HIS A 36 31.11 -9.59 -29.16
CA HIS A 36 30.98 -8.80 -27.93
C HIS A 36 31.64 -9.58 -26.79
N HIS A 37 32.84 -9.14 -26.38
CA HIS A 37 33.47 -9.63 -25.15
C HIS A 37 32.94 -8.86 -23.95
N HIS A 38 32.18 -9.54 -23.10
CA HIS A 38 31.94 -9.16 -21.71
C HIS A 38 33.20 -9.43 -20.88
N HIS A 39 33.75 -8.42 -20.21
CA HIS A 39 34.68 -8.58 -19.10
C HIS A 39 33.94 -8.30 -17.78
N HIS A 40 33.54 -9.37 -17.08
CA HIS A 40 33.26 -9.34 -15.66
C HIS A 40 34.57 -9.62 -14.91
N LEU A 41 35.09 -8.64 -14.17
CA LEU A 41 36.16 -8.87 -13.20
C LEU A 41 35.58 -9.61 -11.99
N HIS A 42 35.91 -10.89 -11.85
CA HIS A 42 35.79 -11.63 -10.60
C HIS A 42 37.12 -11.56 -9.86
N HIS A 43 37.11 -10.99 -8.65
CA HIS A 43 38.20 -11.11 -7.69
C HIS A 43 38.04 -12.41 -6.88
N PRO A 44 38.98 -13.36 -6.94
CA PRO A 44 38.99 -14.52 -6.05
C PRO A 44 39.78 -14.19 -4.77
N PHE A 45 39.10 -14.22 -3.63
CA PHE A 45 39.73 -14.25 -2.31
C PHE A 45 40.28 -15.66 -2.03
N PRO A 46 41.54 -15.83 -1.59
CA PRO A 46 42.06 -17.15 -1.24
C PRO A 46 41.60 -17.55 0.17
N LEU A 47 40.74 -18.56 0.25
CA LEU A 47 40.40 -19.27 1.49
C LEU A 47 41.60 -20.08 1.97
N LYS A 48 42.23 -19.63 3.06
CA LYS A 48 43.26 -20.39 3.78
C LYS A 48 42.59 -21.28 4.82
N VAL A 49 42.49 -22.58 4.51
CA VAL A 49 42.06 -23.62 5.45
C VAL A 49 43.14 -23.77 6.53
N ARG A 50 42.77 -23.52 7.80
CA ARG A 50 43.56 -23.90 8.96
C ARG A 50 42.70 -24.80 9.84
N ASN A 51 43.05 -26.08 9.84
CA ASN A 51 42.50 -27.09 10.71
C ASN A 51 43.36 -27.10 11.98
N ASP A 52 42.81 -26.69 13.12
CA ASP A 52 43.40 -26.94 14.44
C ASP A 52 42.25 -27.38 15.37
N SER A 53 42.31 -28.67 15.73
CA SER A 53 41.36 -29.36 16.58
C SER A 53 41.66 -29.12 18.06
N ASN A 54 40.64 -29.32 18.89
CA ASN A 54 40.63 -29.40 20.35
C ASN A 54 40.42 -28.06 21.11
N ARG A 55 39.22 -27.85 21.68
CA ARG A 55 38.97 -28.01 23.13
C ARG A 55 37.66 -27.32 23.60
N ARG A 56 36.80 -28.13 24.24
CA ARG A 56 35.68 -27.84 25.17
C ARG A 56 34.35 -27.33 24.60
N THR A 57 33.47 -28.30 24.44
CA THR A 57 32.03 -28.29 24.73
C THR A 57 31.63 -27.38 25.90
N ALA A 58 30.80 -26.39 25.61
CA ALA A 58 29.76 -25.85 26.47
C ALA A 58 28.75 -25.09 25.58
N GLU A 59 28.09 -25.85 24.70
CA GLU A 59 26.81 -25.42 24.13
C GLU A 59 25.81 -25.37 25.29
N VAL A 60 25.52 -24.17 25.76
CA VAL A 60 24.27 -23.90 26.48
C VAL A 60 23.34 -23.29 25.44
N SER A 61 22.75 -24.16 24.62
CA SER A 61 21.52 -23.85 23.93
C SER A 61 20.45 -23.66 25.00
N ILE A 62 20.20 -22.41 25.39
CA ILE A 62 18.96 -22.06 26.06
C ILE A 62 17.87 -22.12 24.99
N GLU A 63 17.49 -23.33 24.58
CA GLU A 63 16.14 -23.57 24.09
C GLU A 63 15.24 -23.44 25.31
N SER A 64 14.88 -22.19 25.60
CA SER A 64 13.75 -21.90 26.48
C SER A 64 12.56 -22.60 25.85
N GLU A 65 12.01 -23.59 26.56
CA GLU A 65 10.71 -24.19 26.27
C GLU A 65 9.66 -23.08 26.24
N ARG A 66 9.50 -22.43 25.08
CA ARG A 66 8.44 -21.49 24.80
C ARG A 66 7.20 -22.29 24.45
N SER A 67 6.09 -21.89 25.06
CA SER A 67 4.79 -22.52 24.84
C SER A 67 4.42 -22.49 23.35
N GLU A 68 3.72 -23.50 22.83
CA GLU A 68 3.27 -23.51 21.43
C GLU A 68 2.44 -22.25 21.06
N ALA A 69 1.81 -21.61 22.04
CA ALA A 69 1.10 -20.34 21.85
C ALA A 69 2.02 -19.16 21.49
N ASP A 70 3.28 -19.16 21.97
CA ASP A 70 4.27 -18.14 21.60
C ASP A 70 4.90 -18.42 20.22
N LYS A 71 4.94 -19.68 19.78
CA LYS A 71 5.37 -20.06 18.42
C LYS A 71 4.38 -19.66 17.33
N ILE A 72 3.09 -19.56 17.65
CA ILE A 72 2.07 -19.00 16.74
C ILE A 72 2.27 -17.47 16.56
N VAL A 73 3.02 -16.83 17.47
CA VAL A 73 3.27 -15.38 17.49
C VAL A 73 4.65 -15.03 16.92
N ASP A 74 5.63 -15.93 16.96
CA ASP A 74 6.91 -15.77 16.25
C ASP A 74 6.69 -16.07 14.76
N GLY A 75 6.49 -14.98 14.00
CA GLY A 75 6.18 -14.99 12.58
C GLY A 75 7.16 -15.81 11.74
N MET A 76 6.63 -16.40 10.67
CA MET A 76 7.39 -17.07 9.62
C MET A 76 8.37 -16.09 8.97
N ASP A 77 9.52 -16.59 8.51
CA ASP A 77 10.47 -15.77 7.75
C ASP A 77 9.79 -15.22 6.50
N PHE A 78 10.11 -13.99 6.10
CA PHE A 78 9.48 -13.35 4.95
C PHE A 78 9.61 -14.18 3.68
N GLY A 79 10.76 -14.86 3.52
CA GLY A 79 10.99 -15.79 2.42
C GLY A 79 9.98 -16.94 2.42
N GLU A 80 9.71 -17.52 3.58
CA GLU A 80 8.78 -18.65 3.75
C GLU A 80 7.32 -18.26 3.46
N LEU A 81 6.87 -17.12 4.00
CA LEU A 81 5.52 -16.57 3.72
C LEU A 81 5.30 -16.29 2.24
N CYS A 82 6.32 -15.75 1.58
CA CYS A 82 6.28 -15.49 0.15
C CYS A 82 6.32 -16.78 -0.67
N ASN A 83 7.04 -17.80 -0.21
CA ASN A 83 7.13 -19.07 -0.92
C ASN A 83 5.85 -19.90 -0.80
N GLU A 84 5.17 -19.83 0.34
CA GLU A 84 3.87 -20.49 0.55
C GLU A 84 2.71 -19.76 -0.15
N PHE A 85 2.81 -18.45 -0.33
CA PHE A 85 1.79 -17.68 -1.03
C PHE A 85 1.69 -18.08 -2.51
N GLU A 86 0.60 -18.77 -2.84
CA GLU A 86 0.16 -19.03 -4.21
C GLU A 86 -0.83 -17.96 -4.67
N CYS A 87 -0.44 -17.17 -5.67
CA CYS A 87 -1.32 -16.16 -6.23
C CYS A 87 -2.23 -16.78 -7.31
N ILE A 88 -3.54 -16.71 -7.10
CA ILE A 88 -4.55 -17.14 -8.08
C ILE A 88 -4.86 -16.09 -9.17
N SER A 89 -4.06 -15.02 -9.25
CA SER A 89 -4.30 -13.85 -10.11
C SER A 89 -3.18 -13.68 -11.14
N SER A 90 -3.03 -12.47 -11.70
CA SER A 90 -1.99 -12.17 -12.68
C SER A 90 -0.60 -12.00 -12.03
N PRO A 91 0.50 -12.21 -12.77
CA PRO A 91 1.86 -11.98 -12.26
C PRO A 91 2.10 -10.56 -11.74
N LEU A 92 1.40 -9.57 -12.31
CA LEU A 92 1.43 -8.19 -11.83
C LEU A 92 0.82 -8.08 -10.42
N VAL A 93 -0.36 -8.66 -10.20
CA VAL A 93 -1.01 -8.69 -8.89
C VAL A 93 -0.13 -9.40 -7.86
N GLU A 94 0.50 -10.52 -8.24
CA GLU A 94 1.44 -11.24 -7.37
C GLU A 94 2.64 -10.36 -6.98
N SER A 95 3.24 -9.66 -7.96
CA SER A 95 4.38 -8.78 -7.69
C SER A 95 4.01 -7.64 -6.72
N THR A 96 2.80 -7.08 -6.87
CA THR A 96 2.25 -6.07 -5.98
C THR A 96 2.02 -6.64 -4.58
N ALA A 97 1.43 -7.82 -4.45
CA ALA A 97 1.21 -8.49 -3.17
C ALA A 97 2.52 -8.69 -2.40
N ARG A 98 3.55 -9.21 -3.07
CA ARG A 98 4.89 -9.40 -2.51
C ARG A 98 5.54 -8.07 -2.12
N GLN A 99 5.34 -7.01 -2.90
CA GLN A 99 5.84 -5.67 -2.56
C GLN A 99 5.12 -5.08 -1.34
N LEU A 100 3.81 -5.24 -1.24
CA LEU A 100 3.03 -4.78 -0.08
C LEU A 100 3.50 -5.48 1.20
N ALA A 101 3.73 -6.79 1.15
CA ALA A 101 4.23 -7.53 2.30
C ALA A 101 5.63 -7.06 2.74
N ARG A 102 6.54 -6.76 1.81
CA ARG A 102 7.84 -6.11 2.12
C ARG A 102 7.66 -4.74 2.77
N ASP A 103 6.83 -3.89 2.17
CA ASP A 103 6.59 -2.52 2.65
C ASP A 103 5.99 -2.52 4.07
N ILE A 104 5.19 -3.54 4.42
CA ILE A 104 4.62 -3.74 5.76
C ILE A 104 5.71 -4.15 6.76
N LEU A 105 6.53 -5.15 6.43
CA LEU A 105 7.59 -5.64 7.32
C LEU A 105 8.66 -4.58 7.59
N GLU A 106 9.04 -3.81 6.57
CA GLU A 106 10.03 -2.74 6.70
C GLU A 106 9.47 -1.46 7.35
N LEU A 107 8.16 -1.42 7.67
CA LEU A 107 7.46 -0.20 8.10
C LEU A 107 7.81 1.01 7.22
N ARG A 108 7.85 0.80 5.91
CA ARG A 108 8.47 1.75 4.97
C ARG A 108 7.74 3.09 4.92
N GLU A 109 8.45 4.18 5.22
CA GLU A 109 7.94 5.55 5.21
C GLU A 109 8.63 6.42 4.17
N GLY A 110 7.90 7.37 3.56
CA GLY A 110 8.44 8.36 2.61
C GLY A 110 8.86 7.79 1.24
N ASN A 111 9.51 6.63 1.23
CA ASN A 111 10.06 5.94 0.05
C ASN A 111 9.24 4.70 -0.33
N ARG A 112 7.97 4.64 0.07
CA ARG A 112 7.07 3.53 -0.28
C ARG A 112 6.87 3.48 -1.80
N ALA A 113 6.68 2.29 -2.36
CA ALA A 113 6.50 2.12 -3.80
C ALA A 113 5.12 2.66 -4.24
N LEU A 114 5.02 3.96 -4.53
CA LEU A 114 3.73 4.59 -4.87
C LEU A 114 3.12 4.07 -6.18
N GLY A 115 3.94 3.48 -7.06
CA GLY A 115 3.47 2.82 -8.28
C GLY A 115 2.54 1.64 -8.03
N THR A 116 2.65 1.03 -6.85
CA THR A 116 1.78 -0.05 -6.32
C THR A 116 0.35 0.43 -6.09
N PHE A 117 0.15 1.73 -5.85
CA PHE A 117 -1.17 2.31 -5.55
C PHE A 117 -1.69 3.12 -6.75
N ALA A 118 -2.98 2.93 -7.05
CA ALA A 118 -3.66 3.75 -8.06
C ALA A 118 -3.69 5.22 -7.63
N VAL A 119 -3.70 6.14 -8.60
CA VAL A 119 -3.68 7.59 -8.33
C VAL A 119 -4.78 8.00 -7.35
N SER A 120 -5.99 7.46 -7.52
CA SER A 120 -7.17 7.69 -6.70
C SER A 120 -7.49 6.52 -5.76
N VAL A 121 -6.47 5.83 -5.24
CA VAL A 121 -6.68 4.76 -4.24
C VAL A 121 -7.48 5.29 -3.06
N LYS A 122 -8.44 4.50 -2.59
CA LYS A 122 -9.20 4.81 -1.36
C LYS A 122 -8.60 4.03 -0.20
N TYR A 123 -8.34 4.72 0.89
CA TYR A 123 -7.95 4.11 2.16
C TYR A 123 -9.05 4.29 3.19
N LYS A 124 -9.25 3.26 4.01
CA LYS A 124 -10.18 3.30 5.13
C LYS A 124 -9.69 2.44 6.28
N ASP A 125 -9.72 3.01 7.46
CA ASP A 125 -9.58 2.32 8.74
C ASP A 125 -10.75 2.74 9.67
N PRO A 126 -10.85 2.21 10.90
CA PRO A 126 -11.96 2.54 11.82
C PRO A 126 -12.04 4.02 12.26
N VAL A 127 -10.99 4.81 12.06
CA VAL A 127 -10.85 6.20 12.55
C VAL A 127 -10.73 7.21 11.41
N ARG A 128 -10.14 6.84 10.28
CA ARG A 128 -9.79 7.72 9.17
C ARG A 128 -10.10 7.06 7.83
N SER A 129 -10.52 7.88 6.88
CA SER A 129 -10.53 7.55 5.47
C SER A 129 -9.86 8.67 4.67
N PHE A 130 -9.25 8.32 3.53
CA PHE A 130 -8.72 9.30 2.59
C PHE A 130 -8.68 8.73 1.18
N THR A 131 -8.52 9.62 0.19
CA THR A 131 -8.32 9.24 -1.21
C THR A 131 -7.02 9.85 -1.72
N GLY A 132 -6.28 9.06 -2.50
CA GLY A 132 -5.10 9.49 -3.23
C GLY A 132 -3.80 8.84 -2.73
N ARG A 133 -2.97 8.36 -3.67
CA ARG A 133 -1.72 7.66 -3.33
C ARG A 133 -0.68 8.53 -2.64
N GLU A 134 -0.71 9.85 -2.85
CA GLU A 134 0.25 10.78 -2.27
C GLU A 134 0.24 10.76 -0.73
N LYS A 135 -0.91 10.41 -0.13
CA LYS A 135 -1.06 10.30 1.32
C LYS A 135 -0.25 9.14 1.91
N TYR A 136 0.11 8.13 1.11
CA TYR A 136 0.96 7.01 1.53
C TYR A 136 2.44 7.39 1.72
N LYS A 137 2.86 8.59 1.29
CA LYS A 137 4.21 9.13 1.58
C LYS A 137 4.38 9.59 3.02
N ARG A 138 3.27 9.85 3.72
CA ARG A 138 3.31 10.41 5.07
C ARG A 138 3.82 9.38 6.07
N ARG A 139 4.28 9.87 7.22
CA ARG A 139 4.71 9.02 8.34
C ARG A 139 3.56 8.14 8.81
N LEU A 140 3.89 6.95 9.28
CA LEU A 140 2.95 6.02 9.86
C LEU A 140 2.69 6.41 11.31
N TRP A 141 1.47 6.17 11.79
CA TRP A 141 1.19 6.34 13.21
C TRP A 141 2.10 5.47 14.10
N VAL A 142 2.49 4.29 13.60
CA VAL A 142 3.32 3.31 14.32
C VAL A 142 4.66 3.90 14.76
N THR A 143 5.35 4.60 13.86
CA THR A 143 6.68 5.18 14.13
C THR A 143 6.61 6.40 15.03
N ASP A 144 5.50 7.16 14.97
CA ASP A 144 5.28 8.31 15.85
C ASP A 144 4.85 7.89 17.27
N ALA A 145 4.09 6.80 17.41
CA ALA A 145 3.48 6.38 18.68
C ALA A 145 4.25 5.30 19.46
N LEU A 146 5.04 4.46 18.78
CA LEU A 146 5.76 3.35 19.41
C LEU A 146 7.27 3.55 19.38
N ASP A 147 7.94 3.09 20.43
CA ASP A 147 9.37 2.88 20.49
C ASP A 147 9.70 1.44 20.05
N ASP A 148 10.71 1.34 19.18
CA ASP A 148 11.21 0.10 18.58
C ASP A 148 10.11 -0.87 18.11
N PRO A 149 9.20 -0.42 17.21
CA PRO A 149 8.14 -1.28 16.72
C PRO A 149 8.71 -2.44 15.89
N SER A 150 8.27 -3.65 16.21
CA SER A 150 8.48 -4.86 15.44
C SER A 150 7.20 -5.23 14.67
N VAL A 151 7.36 -5.71 13.45
CA VAL A 151 6.26 -6.16 12.60
C VAL A 151 6.49 -7.59 12.15
N THR A 152 5.45 -8.41 12.24
CA THR A 152 5.45 -9.80 11.80
C THR A 152 4.22 -10.06 10.94
N VAL A 153 4.40 -10.57 9.73
CA VAL A 153 3.28 -11.04 8.89
C VAL A 153 2.94 -12.46 9.33
N GLN A 154 1.65 -12.74 9.57
CA GLN A 154 1.17 -14.09 9.92
C GLN A 154 0.67 -14.84 8.69
N GLU A 155 -0.05 -14.15 7.81
CA GLU A 155 -0.75 -14.80 6.70
C GLU A 155 -0.85 -13.83 5.53
N MET A 156 -0.65 -14.35 4.33
CA MET A 156 -0.90 -13.65 3.08
C MET A 156 -1.72 -14.56 2.19
N VAL A 157 -2.92 -14.14 1.80
CA VAL A 157 -3.84 -14.97 1.03
C VAL A 157 -4.68 -14.12 0.07
N MET A 158 -4.96 -14.66 -1.11
CA MET A 158 -5.94 -14.08 -2.03
C MET A 158 -7.34 -14.55 -1.62
N LEU A 159 -8.20 -13.62 -1.17
CA LEU A 159 -9.62 -13.92 -0.91
C LEU A 159 -10.42 -14.06 -2.22
N SER A 160 -9.98 -13.38 -3.27
CA SER A 160 -10.50 -13.50 -4.63
C SER A 160 -9.40 -13.15 -5.63
N THR A 161 -9.67 -13.18 -6.93
CA THR A 161 -8.69 -12.81 -7.97
C THR A 161 -8.28 -11.33 -7.92
N SER A 162 -9.05 -10.47 -7.27
CA SER A 162 -8.74 -9.04 -7.07
C SER A 162 -8.54 -8.64 -5.62
N VAL A 163 -8.82 -9.50 -4.63
CA VAL A 163 -8.78 -9.13 -3.21
C VAL A 163 -7.69 -9.91 -2.50
N LEU A 164 -6.67 -9.20 -2.03
CA LEU A 164 -5.58 -9.72 -1.22
C LEU A 164 -5.86 -9.40 0.26
N SER A 165 -5.68 -10.36 1.14
CA SER A 165 -5.69 -10.17 2.59
C SER A 165 -4.30 -10.48 3.14
N ILE A 166 -3.76 -9.55 3.93
CA ILE A 166 -2.53 -9.73 4.68
C ILE A 166 -2.87 -9.55 6.15
N LYS A 167 -2.66 -10.59 6.95
CA LYS A 167 -2.75 -10.52 8.42
C LYS A 167 -1.36 -10.35 8.98
N TRP A 168 -1.19 -9.33 9.80
CA TRP A 168 0.11 -8.97 10.36
C TRP A 168 -0.06 -8.37 11.74
N THR A 169 0.99 -8.39 12.54
CA THR A 169 1.00 -7.93 13.92
C THR A 169 2.06 -6.87 14.09
N ILE A 170 1.69 -5.81 14.79
CA ILE A 170 2.59 -4.77 15.26
C ILE A 170 2.78 -5.00 16.75
N LYS A 171 4.03 -5.05 17.20
CA LYS A 171 4.37 -5.08 18.62
C LYS A 171 5.39 -3.99 18.91
N GLY A 172 5.13 -3.15 19.90
CA GLY A 172 6.06 -2.11 20.31
C GLY A 172 5.67 -1.47 21.64
N LYS A 173 6.60 -0.70 22.21
CA LYS A 173 6.35 -0.02 23.50
C LYS A 173 5.69 1.34 23.25
N PRO A 174 4.60 1.69 23.94
CA PRO A 174 4.06 3.05 23.88
C PRO A 174 5.11 4.09 24.27
N LYS A 175 5.27 5.14 23.45
CA LYS A 175 6.17 6.28 23.73
C LYS A 175 5.76 7.10 24.95
N SER A 176 4.49 7.01 25.37
CA SER A 176 4.01 7.70 26.57
C SER A 176 4.40 6.91 27.81
N LEU A 177 5.19 7.51 28.69
CA LEU A 177 5.65 6.91 29.95
C LEU A 177 4.51 6.33 30.81
N LEU A 178 3.34 6.97 30.81
CA LEU A 178 2.17 6.49 31.55
C LEU A 178 1.52 5.27 30.89
N ALA A 179 1.60 5.17 29.57
CA ALA A 179 1.06 4.05 28.80
C ALA A 179 2.02 2.85 28.79
N SER A 180 3.33 3.06 28.92
CA SER A 180 4.33 1.98 29.01
C SER A 180 4.15 1.11 30.26
N ILE A 181 3.47 1.62 31.31
CA ILE A 181 3.07 0.84 32.49
C ILE A 181 2.09 -0.28 32.12
N GLY A 182 1.31 -0.08 31.05
CA GLY A 182 0.37 -1.06 30.51
C GLY A 182 1.03 -2.21 29.74
N GLY A 183 2.36 -2.25 29.65
CA GLY A 183 3.11 -3.24 28.88
C GLY A 183 3.23 -2.92 27.39
N ASP A 184 3.69 -3.89 26.62
CA ASP A 184 3.81 -3.77 25.17
C ASP A 184 2.43 -3.66 24.51
N LEU A 185 2.32 -2.81 23.50
CA LEU A 185 1.14 -2.73 22.65
C LEU A 185 1.28 -3.76 21.53
N ILE A 186 0.32 -4.68 21.45
CA ILE A 186 0.21 -5.72 20.43
C ILE A 186 -1.08 -5.48 19.63
N ILE A 187 -0.93 -5.17 18.35
CA ILE A 187 -2.02 -4.87 17.42
C ILE A 187 -2.02 -5.93 16.34
N ARG A 188 -3.12 -6.65 16.18
CA ARG A 188 -3.35 -7.53 15.03
C ARG A 188 -4.07 -6.73 13.97
N VAL A 189 -3.49 -6.64 12.79
CA VAL A 189 -4.01 -5.88 11.65
C VAL A 189 -4.36 -6.85 10.54
N ASN A 190 -5.59 -6.75 10.05
CA ASN A 190 -6.00 -7.38 8.81
C ASN A 190 -6.15 -6.29 7.74
N SER A 191 -5.20 -6.26 6.82
CA SER A 191 -5.21 -5.35 5.68
C SER A 191 -5.77 -6.06 4.46
N GLN A 192 -6.87 -5.53 3.92
CA GLN A 192 -7.47 -5.98 2.68
C GLN A 192 -7.16 -4.98 1.57
N PHE A 193 -6.60 -5.48 0.48
CA PHE A 193 -6.26 -4.71 -0.70
C PHE A 193 -7.10 -5.20 -1.87
N THR A 194 -7.92 -4.31 -2.42
CA THR A 194 -8.58 -4.55 -3.70
C THR A 194 -7.66 -4.04 -4.80
N LEU A 195 -7.27 -4.93 -5.70
CA LEU A 195 -6.35 -4.68 -6.80
C LEU A 195 -7.08 -4.67 -8.14
N ASN A 196 -6.64 -3.78 -9.03
CA ASN A 196 -6.98 -3.84 -10.43
C ASN A 196 -6.25 -5.03 -11.08
N GLN A 197 -6.98 -5.97 -11.66
CA GLN A 197 -6.40 -7.20 -12.22
C GLN A 197 -5.54 -6.98 -13.46
N ILE A 198 -5.75 -5.86 -14.18
CA ILE A 198 -5.01 -5.49 -15.39
C ILE A 198 -3.70 -4.81 -15.01
N SER A 199 -3.77 -3.76 -14.18
CA SER A 199 -2.58 -2.97 -13.83
C SER A 199 -1.80 -3.53 -12.63
N GLY A 200 -2.41 -4.43 -11.85
CA GLY A 200 -1.87 -4.90 -10.58
C GLY A 200 -1.88 -3.84 -9.47
N GLN A 201 -2.47 -2.66 -9.69
CA GLN A 201 -2.44 -1.56 -8.72
C GLN A 201 -3.57 -1.67 -7.69
N VAL A 202 -3.27 -1.27 -6.45
CA VAL A 202 -4.27 -1.17 -5.36
C VAL A 202 -5.22 -0.01 -5.64
N ILE A 203 -6.52 -0.30 -5.72
CA ILE A 203 -7.60 0.68 -5.88
C ILE A 203 -8.30 1.00 -4.56
N GLU A 204 -8.37 0.03 -3.65
CA GLU A 204 -8.96 0.20 -2.32
C GLU A 204 -8.09 -0.55 -1.29
N HIS A 205 -7.90 0.07 -0.13
CA HIS A 205 -7.17 -0.48 1.00
C HIS A 205 -8.00 -0.28 2.26
N GLU A 206 -8.42 -1.37 2.87
CA GLU A 206 -9.15 -1.37 4.12
C GLU A 206 -8.34 -2.05 5.22
N GLU A 207 -8.29 -1.44 6.40
CA GLU A 207 -7.62 -2.04 7.56
C GLU A 207 -8.60 -2.28 8.70
N PHE A 208 -8.51 -3.46 9.29
CA PHE A 208 -9.24 -3.85 10.50
C PHE A 208 -8.26 -4.13 11.61
N TRP A 209 -8.51 -3.55 12.77
CA TRP A 209 -7.57 -3.50 13.88
C TRP A 209 -8.16 -4.25 15.08
N ASP A 210 -7.44 -5.24 15.57
CA ASP A 210 -7.77 -6.01 16.76
C ASP A 210 -6.68 -5.81 17.83
N LEU A 211 -7.11 -5.42 19.03
CA LEU A 211 -6.26 -5.13 20.19
C LEU A 211 -6.51 -6.11 21.34
N SER A 212 -7.23 -7.20 21.09
CA SER A 212 -7.56 -8.21 22.10
C SER A 212 -6.34 -8.76 22.84
N ALA A 213 -5.17 -8.76 22.19
CA ALA A 213 -3.89 -9.17 22.75
C ALA A 213 -3.20 -8.11 23.64
N SER A 214 -3.75 -6.89 23.74
CA SER A 214 -3.19 -5.78 24.52
C SER A 214 -3.97 -5.53 25.81
N SER A 215 -3.31 -4.97 26.83
CA SER A 215 -3.95 -4.55 28.09
C SER A 215 -4.95 -3.41 27.88
N ALA A 216 -5.91 -3.23 28.78
CA ALA A 216 -6.90 -2.16 28.69
C ALA A 216 -6.27 -0.75 28.63
N ILE A 217 -5.16 -0.54 29.34
CA ILE A 217 -4.41 0.73 29.32
C ILE A 217 -3.77 0.94 27.93
N ALA A 218 -3.15 -0.10 27.37
CA ALA A 218 -2.54 -0.05 26.04
C ALA A 218 -3.61 0.17 24.94
N GLN A 219 -4.77 -0.49 25.05
CA GLN A 219 -5.92 -0.27 24.16
C GLN A 219 -6.41 1.18 24.21
N ALA A 220 -6.54 1.77 25.40
CA ALA A 220 -6.96 3.15 25.56
C ALA A 220 -5.94 4.12 24.95
N TYR A 221 -4.64 3.89 25.20
CA TYR A 221 -3.56 4.65 24.58
C TYR A 221 -3.60 4.59 23.06
N PHE A 222 -3.80 3.39 22.50
CA PHE A 222 -3.92 3.20 21.06
C PHE A 222 -5.06 4.04 20.46
N TRP A 223 -6.27 3.91 20.97
CA TRP A 223 -7.42 4.64 20.42
C TRP A 223 -7.28 6.15 20.60
N ALA A 224 -6.73 6.61 21.72
CA ALA A 224 -6.49 8.03 21.95
C ALA A 224 -5.43 8.59 21.00
N SER A 225 -4.26 7.96 20.92
CA SER A 225 -3.16 8.39 20.05
C SER A 225 -3.54 8.27 18.57
N ARG A 226 -4.29 7.25 18.17
CA ARG A 226 -4.75 7.10 16.79
C ARG A 226 -5.73 8.17 16.36
N ARG A 227 -6.69 8.52 17.23
CA ARG A 227 -7.66 9.60 16.98
C ARG A 227 -6.95 10.95 16.89
N LEU A 228 -5.99 11.20 17.78
CA LEU A 228 -5.14 12.39 17.70
C LEU A 228 -4.42 12.45 16.34
N PHE A 229 -3.75 11.37 15.95
CA PHE A 229 -3.07 11.28 14.67
C PHE A 229 -4.03 11.51 13.49
N ALA A 230 -5.20 10.86 13.49
CA ALA A 230 -6.22 11.06 12.46
C ALA A 230 -6.65 12.52 12.35
N ALA A 231 -6.91 13.19 13.48
CA ALA A 231 -7.31 14.59 13.50
C ALA A 231 -6.22 15.51 12.96
N THR A 232 -4.95 15.29 13.36
CA THR A 232 -3.82 16.07 12.85
C THR A 232 -3.63 15.90 11.35
N GLU A 233 -3.78 14.67 10.85
CA GLU A 233 -3.65 14.35 9.43
C GLU A 233 -4.81 14.87 8.58
N ALA A 234 -6.04 14.84 9.11
CA ALA A 234 -7.20 15.46 8.48
C ALA A 234 -7.05 16.98 8.39
N GLY A 235 -6.46 17.62 9.42
CA GLY A 235 -6.10 19.03 9.38
C GLY A 235 -5.11 19.36 8.26
N LYS A 236 -4.08 18.51 8.08
CA LYS A 236 -3.15 18.64 6.94
C LYS A 236 -3.86 18.43 5.59
N ASP A 237 -4.78 17.47 5.50
CA ASP A 237 -5.57 17.21 4.28
C ASP A 237 -6.42 18.40 3.86
N PHE A 238 -7.04 19.07 4.83
CA PHE A 238 -7.79 20.29 4.59
C PHE A 238 -6.87 21.44 4.13
N ALA A 239 -5.74 21.65 4.80
CA ALA A 239 -4.77 22.68 4.43
C ALA A 239 -4.18 22.47 3.04
N ASP A 240 -3.84 21.23 2.68
CA ASP A 240 -3.35 20.86 1.34
C ASP A 240 -4.40 21.15 0.26
N SER A 241 -5.68 20.85 0.55
CA SER A 241 -6.79 21.10 -0.38
C SER A 241 -7.01 22.59 -0.62
N VAL A 242 -6.95 23.42 0.44
CA VAL A 242 -7.05 24.87 0.33
C VAL A 242 -5.86 25.47 -0.44
N LYS A 243 -4.64 24.98 -0.20
CA LYS A 243 -3.44 25.42 -0.95
C LYS A 243 -3.54 25.08 -2.44
N ASN A 244 -3.98 23.87 -2.76
CA ASN A 244 -4.14 23.45 -4.16
C ASN A 244 -5.25 24.22 -4.87
N TRP A 245 -6.35 24.55 -4.18
CA TRP A 245 -7.37 25.45 -4.73
C TRP A 245 -6.82 26.85 -4.91
N GLY A 246 -6.21 27.43 -3.87
CA GLY A 246 -5.64 28.78 -3.90
C GLY A 246 -4.61 28.95 -5.02
N GLY A 247 -3.74 27.94 -5.21
CA GLY A 247 -2.77 27.87 -6.29
C GLY A 247 -3.43 27.79 -7.67
N ARG A 248 -4.48 26.97 -7.84
CA ARG A 248 -5.25 26.92 -9.10
C ARG A 248 -5.94 28.24 -9.41
N LEU A 249 -6.53 28.90 -8.39
CA LEU A 249 -7.21 30.19 -8.55
C LEU A 249 -6.22 31.33 -8.82
N SER A 250 -5.03 31.31 -8.22
CA SER A 250 -3.98 32.30 -8.53
C SER A 250 -3.37 32.06 -9.91
N THR A 251 -3.12 30.82 -10.31
CA THR A 251 -2.67 30.49 -11.67
C THR A 251 -3.73 30.82 -12.73
N GLU A 252 -5.02 30.71 -12.40
CA GLU A 252 -6.11 31.19 -13.27
C GLU A 252 -6.12 32.71 -13.39
N LYS A 253 -5.91 33.44 -12.28
CA LYS A 253 -5.77 34.91 -12.32
C LYS A 253 -4.55 35.39 -13.11
N GLU A 254 -3.43 34.67 -13.03
CA GLU A 254 -2.22 34.98 -13.80
C GLU A 254 -2.33 34.61 -15.29
N ASN A 255 -3.19 33.64 -15.66
CA ASN A 255 -3.44 33.29 -17.07
C ASN A 255 -4.56 34.10 -17.73
N LEU A 256 -5.28 34.97 -17.02
CA LEU A 256 -6.28 35.87 -17.59
C LEU A 256 -5.68 37.12 -18.28
N GLU A 257 -4.36 37.31 -18.21
CA GLU A 257 -3.67 38.45 -18.86
C GLU A 257 -3.03 38.13 -20.22
N ILE A 258 -3.09 36.88 -20.72
CA ILE A 258 -2.41 36.47 -21.97
C ILE A 258 -3.32 35.67 -22.92
N TYR A 259 -4.50 36.21 -23.24
CA TYR A 259 -5.15 35.89 -24.52
C TYR A 259 -6.01 37.07 -24.99
N PRO A 260 -5.71 37.72 -26.13
CA PRO A 260 -6.60 38.69 -26.72
C PRO A 260 -7.82 37.97 -27.26
N ASP A 261 -8.96 38.13 -26.58
CA ASP A 261 -10.26 37.70 -27.09
C ASP A 261 -10.54 38.38 -28.45
N PRO A 262 -10.77 37.62 -29.53
CA PRO A 262 -11.07 38.17 -30.84
C PRO A 262 -12.52 38.69 -30.96
N SER A 263 -13.36 38.50 -29.95
CA SER A 263 -14.71 39.06 -29.90
C SER A 263 -14.71 40.35 -29.08
N GLY A 264 -14.65 41.49 -29.79
CA GLY A 264 -14.72 42.82 -29.21
C GLY A 264 -16.08 43.12 -28.59
N ASP A 265 -16.36 42.55 -27.42
CA ASP A 265 -17.51 42.90 -26.60
C ASP A 265 -17.20 44.17 -25.78
N PRO A 266 -17.84 45.32 -26.08
CA PRO A 266 -17.59 46.59 -25.41
C PRO A 266 -18.11 46.63 -23.97
N THR A 267 -18.80 45.59 -23.47
CA THR A 267 -19.32 45.56 -22.10
C THR A 267 -18.30 45.09 -21.06
N LYS A 268 -17.12 44.59 -21.47
CA LYS A 268 -16.06 44.12 -20.57
C LYS A 268 -15.55 45.20 -19.59
N PHE A 269 -15.58 46.47 -19.99
CA PHE A 269 -15.16 47.59 -19.13
C PHE A 269 -16.18 48.00 -18.06
N PHE A 270 -17.38 47.42 -18.08
CA PHE A 270 -18.41 47.64 -17.08
C PHE A 270 -18.59 46.45 -16.12
N GLN A 271 -17.86 45.36 -16.33
CA GLN A 271 -17.77 44.29 -15.35
C GLN A 271 -16.85 44.76 -14.24
N ARG A 272 -17.46 45.21 -13.14
CA ARG A 272 -16.73 45.54 -11.92
C ARG A 272 -16.09 44.26 -11.41
N ASP A 273 -14.82 44.31 -11.02
CA ASP A 273 -14.09 43.18 -10.46
C ASP A 273 -14.87 42.53 -9.30
N ASP A 274 -15.59 41.44 -9.60
CA ASP A 274 -16.12 40.51 -8.60
C ASP A 274 -14.94 39.73 -8.04
N SER A 275 -14.16 40.45 -7.24
CA SER A 275 -13.02 39.91 -6.53
C SER A 275 -13.57 39.06 -5.38
N PHE A 276 -13.49 37.74 -5.52
CA PHE A 276 -13.70 36.74 -4.46
C PHE A 276 -13.12 37.12 -3.08
N GLN A 277 -12.10 37.98 -3.05
CA GLN A 277 -11.56 38.55 -1.82
C GLN A 277 -12.57 39.42 -1.07
N ARG A 278 -13.35 40.27 -1.74
CA ARG A 278 -14.42 41.06 -1.12
C ARG A 278 -15.50 40.16 -0.53
N ASP A 279 -15.89 39.11 -1.26
CA ASP A 279 -16.87 38.14 -0.77
C ASP A 279 -16.35 37.37 0.45
N LEU A 280 -15.07 36.99 0.45
CA LEU A 280 -14.44 36.34 1.60
C LEU A 280 -14.40 37.27 2.83
N TYR A 281 -14.01 38.54 2.64
CA TYR A 281 -14.03 39.53 3.73
C TYR A 281 -15.44 39.77 4.27
N GLN A 282 -16.44 39.80 3.39
CA GLN A 282 -17.82 40.02 3.76
C GLN A 282 -18.41 38.83 4.53
N ILE A 283 -18.10 37.60 4.11
CA ILE A 283 -18.48 36.38 4.83
C ILE A 283 -17.74 36.29 6.17
N ALA A 284 -16.44 36.59 6.22
CA ALA A 284 -15.66 36.58 7.46
C ALA A 284 -16.18 37.60 8.48
N LEU A 285 -16.54 38.80 8.02
CA LEU A 285 -17.14 39.84 8.86
C LEU A 285 -18.51 39.40 9.41
N PHE A 286 -19.33 38.77 8.58
CA PHE A 286 -20.62 38.23 9.02
C PHE A 286 -20.47 37.14 10.09
N LEU A 287 -19.52 36.21 9.92
CA LEU A 287 -19.23 35.17 10.91
C LEU A 287 -18.68 35.77 12.22
N ALA A 288 -17.84 36.79 12.13
CA ALA A 288 -17.34 37.51 13.32
C ALA A 288 -18.49 38.16 14.10
N VAL A 289 -19.43 38.82 13.41
CA VAL A 289 -20.61 39.42 14.04
C VAL A 289 -21.48 38.35 14.71
N LEU A 290 -21.76 37.23 14.04
CA LEU A 290 -22.52 36.12 14.63
C LEU A 290 -21.82 35.56 15.88
N TYR A 291 -20.50 35.40 15.83
CA TYR A 291 -19.73 34.96 16.99
C TYR A 291 -19.84 35.93 18.16
N PHE A 292 -19.73 37.24 17.92
CA PHE A 292 -19.92 38.26 18.96
C PHE A 292 -21.33 38.25 19.54
N VAL A 293 -22.37 38.07 18.72
CA VAL A 293 -23.77 37.97 19.19
C VAL A 293 -23.97 36.74 20.07
N VAL A 294 -23.46 35.57 19.65
CA VAL A 294 -23.55 34.34 20.44
C VAL A 294 -22.77 34.46 21.75
N GLN A 295 -21.58 35.06 21.71
CA GLN A 295 -20.76 35.27 22.89
C GLN A 295 -21.43 36.24 23.87
N PHE A 296 -22.03 37.32 23.36
CA PHE A 296 -22.79 38.27 24.15
C PHE A 296 -24.03 37.63 24.80
N LEU A 297 -24.80 36.82 24.05
CA LEU A 297 -25.93 36.07 24.60
C LEU A 297 -25.48 35.10 25.70
N ARG A 298 -24.34 34.42 25.53
CA ARG A 298 -23.76 33.52 26.56
C ARG A 298 -23.28 34.24 27.82
N THR A 299 -22.91 35.50 27.74
CA THR A 299 -22.44 36.26 28.91
C THR A 299 -23.56 36.99 29.65
N THR A 300 -24.73 37.14 29.03
CA THR A 300 -25.83 37.96 29.56
C THR A 300 -27.05 37.13 30.00
N LEU A 301 -27.18 35.89 29.52
CA LEU A 301 -28.13 34.86 29.99
C LEU A 301 -27.36 33.77 30.76
#